data_AF-A0A3M1JWW9-F1
#
_entry.id   AF-A0A3M1JWW9-F1
#
_cell.length_a   1.000
_cell.length_b   1.000
_cell.length_c   1.000
_cell.angle_alpha   90.00
_cell.angle_beta   90.00
_cell.angle_gamma   90.00
#
_symmetry.space_group_name_H-M   'P 1'
#
loop_
_entity.id
_entity.type
_entity.pdbx_description
1 polymer ?
#
loop_
_entity_poly.entity_id
_entity_poly.type
_entity_poly.pdbx_seq_one_letter_code
_entity_poly.pdbx_strand_id
1 'polypeptide(L)'
;MDPLFPFLLGYLELHHRFRWFPFSRYFVRQPEIYADLPFRMGPGRTLPVTVLVKDARRFPLRLETVTVELEQERHRIQERFSVQRDISSPFYDQTFRLEVPAEFSQPTVQVWIEATLLSSGQSLRVRNHNVKTTAPFSLSILIDPDPLPGSDLYWWGDLHYHSNFTEDFVEFGASLRATRQAAAALGLDFVAVTDHSYDLDDRPGSWTESDPDLQKWQRLQQSIRELNTRGTPLLLAGEEVTVRNQRGRNVHLLVYDHPRFIPGSGDGAEKPLHTRSEFSVRDVVEQVGPAGLTLAAHPRVIVSPLERLLLNRGRWETADLRVPGLDGWQALNGRPDAAFADALNVWVEALLQGERPALLAGNDAHGNFNAFHQISLPMWSTRVHRRQILGQARTGVLKRGPCSPETILDQCRRGAAIITDGPALRLAVQSETREWTLGDTCTEPVRDVVIAARSTPVWGRLSRVTLYVGHIGESTERVRDLPLDGYEWREQLPCPEGLTQGYVRARVETTTGRTAWTNPVWIESGQS
;
A
#
# COMPACT_ATOMS: atom_id res chain seq x y z
N MET A 1 -19.43 18.21 -18.47
CA MET A 1 -19.22 19.60 -18.02
C MET A 1 -17.99 19.56 -17.13
N ASP A 2 -16.89 20.22 -17.52
CA ASP A 2 -15.62 20.09 -16.78
C ASP A 2 -15.72 20.65 -15.35
N PRO A 3 -15.11 20.01 -14.34
CA PRO A 3 -15.05 20.56 -13.00
C PRO A 3 -14.26 21.87 -12.96
N LEU A 4 -14.89 22.90 -12.39
CA LEU A 4 -14.46 24.30 -12.33
C LEU A 4 -13.31 24.58 -11.34
N PHE A 5 -12.57 23.58 -10.86
CA PHE A 5 -11.74 23.75 -9.66
C PHE A 5 -10.28 23.28 -9.82
N PRO A 6 -9.31 24.21 -9.81
CA PRO A 6 -7.90 23.93 -10.12
C PRO A 6 -7.05 23.56 -8.90
N PHE A 7 -7.57 22.81 -7.92
CA PHE A 7 -6.87 22.64 -6.63
C PHE A 7 -6.83 21.20 -6.07
N LEU A 8 -6.99 20.20 -6.92
CA LEU A 8 -6.86 18.79 -6.52
C LEU A 8 -5.37 18.37 -6.51
N LEU A 9 -4.90 17.89 -5.35
CA LEU A 9 -3.54 17.42 -5.13
C LEU A 9 -3.44 15.93 -5.50
N GLY A 10 -3.33 15.64 -6.79
CA GLY A 10 -3.24 14.28 -7.35
C GLY A 10 -1.93 13.99 -8.09
N TYR A 11 -1.77 12.74 -8.53
CA TYR A 11 -0.96 12.32 -9.67
C TYR A 11 -1.02 13.32 -10.84
N LEU A 12 0.07 13.32 -11.60
CA LEU A 12 0.31 14.25 -12.70
C LEU A 12 -0.29 13.74 -14.00
N GLU A 13 -1.45 14.29 -14.40
CA GLU A 13 -1.94 14.09 -15.77
C GLU A 13 -1.36 15.15 -16.73
N LEU A 14 -0.37 14.77 -17.55
CA LEU A 14 0.35 15.70 -18.42
C LEU A 14 -0.51 16.36 -19.51
N HIS A 15 -1.62 15.72 -19.90
CA HIS A 15 -2.43 16.15 -21.03
C HIS A 15 -3.72 16.89 -20.65
N HIS A 16 -4.07 16.92 -19.37
CA HIS A 16 -5.23 17.65 -18.88
C HIS A 16 -4.95 19.16 -18.84
N ARG A 17 -5.92 19.97 -19.28
CA ARG A 17 -5.87 21.43 -19.26
C ARG A 17 -7.26 21.97 -18.98
N PHE A 18 -7.36 22.98 -18.11
CA PHE A 18 -8.64 23.64 -17.86
C PHE A 18 -9.09 24.42 -19.09
N ARG A 19 -10.36 24.27 -19.47
CA ARG A 19 -10.96 24.91 -20.65
C ARG A 19 -10.77 26.43 -20.70
N TRP A 20 -10.85 27.09 -19.55
CA TRP A 20 -10.72 28.54 -19.40
C TRP A 20 -9.33 29.00 -18.95
N PHE A 21 -8.44 28.05 -18.65
CA PHE A 21 -7.05 28.31 -18.28
C PHE A 21 -6.15 27.35 -19.06
N PRO A 22 -5.90 27.62 -20.36
CA PRO A 22 -5.19 26.71 -21.25
C PRO A 22 -3.69 26.62 -20.95
N PHE A 23 -3.19 27.41 -20.00
CA PHE A 23 -1.80 27.45 -19.61
C PHE A 23 -1.51 26.33 -18.62
N SER A 24 -0.68 25.37 -19.04
CA SER A 24 -0.06 24.38 -18.18
C SER A 24 1.43 24.36 -18.45
N ARG A 25 2.24 24.55 -17.40
CA ARG A 25 3.70 24.56 -17.50
C ARG A 25 4.29 23.18 -17.73
N TYR A 26 3.58 22.13 -17.32
CA TYR A 26 4.01 20.74 -17.53
C TYR A 26 3.41 20.09 -18.77
N PHE A 27 2.44 20.72 -19.45
CA PHE A 27 1.85 20.15 -20.66
C PHE A 27 2.91 19.90 -21.76
N VAL A 28 2.83 18.70 -22.35
CA VAL A 28 3.67 18.26 -23.46
C VAL A 28 2.80 17.69 -24.59
N ARG A 29 3.29 17.78 -25.84
CA ARG A 29 2.67 17.14 -27.02
C ARG A 29 3.42 15.86 -27.36
N GLN A 30 3.58 15.01 -26.37
CA GLN A 30 4.31 13.74 -26.39
C GLN A 30 3.57 12.81 -25.45
N PRO A 31 3.60 11.47 -25.63
CA PRO A 31 3.03 10.60 -24.62
C PRO A 31 3.77 10.79 -23.30
N GLU A 32 3.10 10.50 -22.19
CA GLU A 32 3.74 10.49 -20.90
C GLU A 32 4.65 9.27 -20.81
N ILE A 33 5.91 9.49 -20.47
CA ILE A 33 6.92 8.44 -20.38
C ILE A 33 7.50 8.50 -18.99
N TYR A 34 7.43 7.37 -18.29
CA TYR A 34 7.93 7.22 -16.93
C TYR A 34 8.68 5.90 -16.80
N ALA A 35 9.75 5.88 -16.02
CA ALA A 35 10.49 4.68 -15.72
C ALA A 35 10.63 4.56 -14.20
N ASP A 36 10.38 3.36 -13.68
CA ASP A 36 10.38 3.09 -12.25
C ASP A 36 10.92 1.69 -11.94
N LEU A 37 11.24 1.44 -10.67
CA LEU A 37 11.76 0.19 -10.14
C LEU A 37 11.47 0.05 -8.64
N PRO A 38 11.35 -1.17 -8.08
CA PRO A 38 11.11 -1.34 -6.65
C PRO A 38 12.21 -0.71 -5.80
N PHE A 39 11.89 -0.11 -4.67
CA PHE A 39 12.92 0.51 -3.80
C PHE A 39 13.86 -0.50 -3.14
N ARG A 40 13.50 -1.79 -3.11
CA ARG A 40 14.29 -2.90 -2.55
C ARG A 40 14.29 -4.10 -3.48
N MET A 41 15.38 -4.86 -3.47
CA MET A 41 15.51 -6.15 -4.10
C MET A 41 16.03 -7.16 -3.08
N GLY A 42 15.26 -8.23 -2.84
CA GLY A 42 15.67 -9.33 -1.98
C GLY A 42 16.62 -10.33 -2.66
N PRO A 43 17.08 -11.36 -1.93
CA PRO A 43 18.10 -12.29 -2.39
C PRO A 43 17.67 -13.10 -3.61
N GLY A 44 18.63 -13.34 -4.52
CA GLY A 44 18.45 -14.19 -5.70
C GLY A 44 17.43 -13.63 -6.72
N ARG A 45 17.17 -12.31 -6.69
CA ARG A 45 16.26 -11.65 -7.62
C ARG A 45 17.03 -10.77 -8.60
N THR A 46 16.49 -10.65 -9.81
CA THR A 46 16.91 -9.68 -10.83
C THR A 46 16.20 -8.36 -10.59
N LEU A 47 16.86 -7.22 -10.84
CA LEU A 47 16.26 -5.89 -10.76
C LEU A 47 15.23 -5.71 -11.89
N PRO A 48 13.92 -5.57 -11.58
CA PRO A 48 12.94 -5.22 -12.59
C PRO A 48 12.91 -3.69 -12.77
N VAL A 49 13.14 -3.25 -14.00
CA VAL A 49 13.02 -1.85 -14.43
C VAL A 49 11.83 -1.74 -15.37
N THR A 50 10.80 -1.00 -14.98
CA THR A 50 9.59 -0.82 -15.79
C THR A 50 9.65 0.51 -16.51
N VAL A 51 9.45 0.50 -17.83
CA VAL A 51 9.18 1.70 -18.62
C VAL A 51 7.71 1.70 -19.01
N LEU A 52 7.05 2.80 -18.69
CA LEU A 52 5.63 3.05 -18.88
C LEU A 52 5.46 4.17 -19.91
N VAL A 53 4.54 3.97 -20.84
CA VAL A 53 4.15 4.93 -21.86
C VAL A 53 2.64 5.07 -21.86
N LYS A 54 2.14 6.27 -21.57
CA LYS A 54 0.72 6.60 -21.52
C LYS A 54 0.36 7.64 -22.59
N ASP A 55 -0.87 7.57 -23.07
CA ASP A 55 -1.43 8.42 -24.13
C ASP A 55 -0.76 8.30 -25.51
N ALA A 56 -0.07 7.18 -25.77
CA ALA A 56 0.52 6.92 -27.09
C ALA A 56 -0.54 6.77 -28.21
N ARG A 57 -1.82 6.53 -27.87
CA ARG A 57 -2.94 6.66 -28.82
C ARG A 57 -3.05 8.06 -29.44
N ARG A 58 -2.71 9.11 -28.66
CA ARG A 58 -2.76 10.52 -29.10
C ARG A 58 -1.45 10.97 -29.71
N PHE A 59 -0.34 10.41 -29.21
CA PHE A 59 1.01 10.73 -29.64
C PHE A 59 1.81 9.45 -29.92
N PRO A 60 1.53 8.76 -31.05
CA PRO A 60 2.22 7.51 -31.37
C PRO A 60 3.72 7.68 -31.46
N LEU A 61 4.44 6.64 -31.04
CA LEU A 61 5.90 6.61 -31.11
C LEU A 61 6.42 5.19 -31.27
N ARG A 62 7.72 5.08 -31.55
CA ARG A 62 8.47 3.82 -31.48
C ARG A 62 9.47 3.89 -30.33
N LEU A 63 9.41 2.94 -29.41
CA LEU A 63 10.45 2.74 -28.39
C LEU A 63 11.59 1.95 -29.04
N GLU A 64 12.73 2.59 -29.24
CA GLU A 64 13.87 1.98 -29.95
C GLU A 64 14.77 1.22 -28.99
N THR A 65 15.24 1.89 -27.94
CA THR A 65 16.16 1.31 -26.95
C THR A 65 15.88 1.82 -25.55
N VAL A 66 16.13 0.97 -24.55
CA VAL A 66 16.15 1.34 -23.13
C VAL A 66 17.54 1.05 -22.59
N THR A 67 18.15 2.01 -21.92
CA THR A 67 19.44 1.89 -21.27
C THR A 67 19.25 2.02 -19.78
N VAL A 68 19.70 1.02 -19.01
CA VAL A 68 19.71 1.06 -17.55
C VAL A 68 21.15 1.26 -17.10
N GLU A 69 21.35 2.25 -16.26
CA GLU A 69 22.64 2.60 -15.68
C GLU A 69 22.56 2.50 -14.16
N LEU A 70 23.46 1.72 -13.60
CA LEU A 70 23.66 1.55 -12.17
C LEU A 70 24.91 2.31 -11.76
N GLU A 71 24.78 3.13 -10.73
CA GLU A 71 25.85 3.99 -10.23
C GLU A 71 26.00 3.80 -8.70
N GLN A 72 27.21 3.46 -8.28
CA GLN A 72 27.60 3.45 -6.87
C GLN A 72 29.04 3.94 -6.72
N GLU A 73 29.21 5.05 -6.02
CA GLU A 73 30.50 5.73 -5.84
C GLU A 73 31.23 5.99 -7.18
N ARG A 74 32.23 5.18 -7.52
CA ARG A 74 33.01 5.27 -8.77
C ARG A 74 32.71 4.15 -9.76
N HIS A 75 31.88 3.18 -9.37
CA HIS A 75 31.48 2.06 -10.20
C HIS A 75 30.21 2.43 -10.96
N ARG A 76 30.27 2.29 -12.29
CA ARG A 76 29.14 2.52 -13.18
C ARG A 76 29.01 1.35 -14.13
N ILE A 77 27.80 0.81 -14.20
CA ILE A 77 27.46 -0.34 -15.04
C ILE A 77 26.29 0.08 -15.89
N GLN A 78 26.32 -0.30 -17.16
CA GLN A 78 25.31 0.09 -18.13
C GLN A 78 24.89 -1.13 -18.94
N GLU A 79 23.59 -1.37 -19.00
CA GLU A 79 23.00 -2.39 -19.86
C GLU A 79 22.04 -1.72 -20.84
N ARG A 80 22.05 -2.19 -22.10
CA ARG A 80 21.24 -1.62 -23.18
C ARG A 80 20.35 -2.70 -23.78
N PHE A 81 19.05 -2.44 -23.76
CA PHE A 81 18.00 -3.27 -24.34
C PHE A 81 17.55 -2.69 -25.68
N SER A 82 17.58 -3.50 -26.74
CA SER A 82 16.97 -3.16 -28.03
C SER A 82 15.50 -3.59 -28.02
N VAL A 83 14.58 -2.66 -28.26
CA VAL A 83 13.13 -2.90 -28.13
C VAL A 83 12.44 -2.86 -29.48
N GLN A 84 12.67 -1.79 -30.25
CA GLN A 84 12.17 -1.61 -31.62
C GLN A 84 10.64 -1.76 -31.75
N ARG A 85 9.86 -1.26 -30.77
CA ARG A 85 8.41 -1.46 -30.66
C ARG A 85 7.63 -0.20 -30.99
N ASP A 86 6.71 -0.28 -31.94
CA ASP A 86 5.70 0.76 -32.17
C ASP A 86 4.61 0.69 -31.11
N ILE A 87 4.26 1.86 -30.56
CA ILE A 87 3.30 2.02 -29.47
C ILE A 87 2.26 3.07 -29.88
N SER A 88 1.01 2.63 -29.90
CA SER A 88 -0.16 3.44 -30.24
C SER A 88 -1.36 3.17 -29.33
N SER A 89 -1.17 2.40 -28.26
CA SER A 89 -2.20 2.11 -27.25
C SER A 89 -2.36 3.27 -26.26
N PRO A 90 -3.51 3.39 -25.55
CA PRO A 90 -3.66 4.35 -24.46
C PRO A 90 -2.64 4.14 -23.34
N PHE A 91 -2.28 2.88 -23.09
CA PHE A 91 -1.35 2.48 -22.06
C PHE A 91 -0.43 1.38 -22.58
N TYR A 92 0.85 1.45 -22.23
CA TYR A 92 1.86 0.44 -22.52
C TYR A 92 2.87 0.41 -21.39
N ASP A 93 3.26 -0.79 -20.96
CA ASP A 93 4.39 -0.99 -20.08
C ASP A 93 5.26 -2.15 -20.54
N GLN A 94 6.55 -2.06 -20.25
CA GLN A 94 7.48 -3.16 -20.42
C GLN A 94 8.50 -3.15 -19.29
N THR A 95 8.72 -4.32 -18.71
CA THR A 95 9.73 -4.52 -17.67
C THR A 95 10.96 -5.22 -18.22
N PHE A 96 12.12 -4.60 -18.00
CA PHE A 96 13.45 -5.09 -18.31
C PHE A 96 14.06 -5.67 -17.04
N ARG A 97 14.79 -6.77 -17.16
CA ARG A 97 15.42 -7.44 -16.01
C ARG A 97 16.92 -7.34 -16.17
N LEU A 98 17.58 -6.90 -15.10
CA LEU A 98 19.03 -6.76 -15.04
C LEU A 98 19.56 -7.52 -13.81
N GLU A 99 20.69 -8.19 -13.99
CA GLU A 99 21.47 -8.77 -12.89
C GLU A 99 22.28 -7.66 -12.23
N VAL A 100 22.17 -7.53 -10.90
CA VAL A 100 22.93 -6.51 -10.17
C VAL A 100 24.29 -7.07 -9.81
N PRO A 101 25.41 -6.49 -10.29
CA PRO A 101 26.73 -7.09 -10.10
C PRO A 101 27.17 -7.11 -8.64
N ALA A 102 27.87 -8.18 -8.25
CA ALA A 102 28.35 -8.40 -6.89
C ALA A 102 29.44 -7.42 -6.44
N GLU A 103 29.95 -6.58 -7.35
CA GLU A 103 31.03 -5.62 -7.11
C GLU A 103 30.57 -4.39 -6.29
N PHE A 104 29.26 -4.17 -6.14
CA PHE A 104 28.74 -3.09 -5.31
C PHE A 104 28.96 -3.39 -3.82
N SER A 105 29.75 -2.53 -3.17
CA SER A 105 30.16 -2.66 -1.76
C SER A 105 29.13 -2.11 -0.77
N GLN A 106 28.26 -1.19 -1.22
CA GLN A 106 27.17 -0.65 -0.40
C GLN A 106 25.82 -1.28 -0.79
N PRO A 107 24.84 -1.35 0.13
CA PRO A 107 23.54 -1.92 -0.19
C PRO A 107 22.70 -1.01 -1.10
N THR A 108 22.97 0.30 -1.14
CA THR A 108 22.19 1.24 -1.95
C THR A 108 22.89 1.58 -3.27
N VAL A 109 22.18 1.45 -4.38
CA VAL A 109 22.66 1.79 -5.73
C VAL A 109 21.73 2.81 -6.38
N GLN A 110 22.30 3.84 -7.02
CA GLN A 110 21.54 4.80 -7.81
C GLN A 110 21.29 4.24 -9.20
N VAL A 111 20.10 4.50 -9.75
CA VAL A 111 19.69 3.98 -11.04
C VAL A 111 19.18 5.10 -11.93
N TRP A 112 19.69 5.13 -13.15
CA TRP A 112 19.25 5.99 -14.23
C TRP A 112 18.75 5.15 -15.40
N ILE A 113 17.62 5.54 -15.95
CA ILE A 113 17.00 4.84 -17.07
C ILE A 113 16.84 5.84 -18.19
N GLU A 114 17.41 5.53 -19.35
CA GLU A 114 17.25 6.34 -20.55
C GLU A 114 16.50 5.56 -21.63
N ALA A 115 15.34 6.07 -22.03
CA ALA A 115 14.59 5.58 -23.18
C ALA A 115 14.88 6.45 -24.40
N THR A 116 15.28 5.82 -25.50
CA THR A 116 15.38 6.45 -26.82
C THR A 116 14.16 6.07 -27.64
N LEU A 117 13.44 7.07 -28.13
CA LEU A 117 12.18 6.91 -28.83
C LEU A 117 12.19 7.71 -30.14
N LEU A 118 11.45 7.23 -31.13
CA LEU A 118 11.20 7.95 -32.39
C LEU A 118 9.73 8.38 -32.42
N SER A 119 9.48 9.69 -32.50
CA SER A 119 8.11 10.23 -32.65
C SER A 119 8.09 11.24 -33.78
N SER A 120 7.19 11.05 -34.74
CA SER A 120 7.06 11.93 -35.93
C SER A 120 8.39 12.15 -36.68
N GLY A 121 9.24 11.12 -36.76
CA GLY A 121 10.56 11.19 -37.40
C GLY A 121 11.66 11.88 -36.59
N GLN A 122 11.37 12.34 -35.37
CA GLN A 122 12.34 12.95 -34.46
C GLN A 122 12.74 11.98 -33.34
N SER A 123 14.04 11.88 -33.07
CA SER A 123 14.57 11.12 -31.94
C SER A 123 14.38 11.92 -30.65
N LEU A 124 13.76 11.30 -29.65
CA LEU A 124 13.56 11.80 -28.30
C LEU A 124 14.36 10.91 -27.33
N ARG A 125 15.07 11.53 -26.39
CA ARG A 125 15.71 10.83 -25.25
C ARG A 125 15.03 11.27 -23.97
N VAL A 126 14.54 10.30 -23.20
CA VAL A 126 13.87 10.53 -21.92
C VAL A 126 14.66 9.85 -20.83
N ARG A 127 15.08 10.60 -19.81
CA ARG A 127 15.79 10.07 -18.65
C ARG A 127 14.85 10.03 -17.44
N ASN A 128 14.46 8.83 -17.01
CA ASN A 128 13.45 8.51 -16.00
C ASN A 128 12.03 9.03 -16.29
N HIS A 129 11.85 10.30 -16.67
CA HIS A 129 10.55 10.88 -17.01
C HIS A 129 10.65 12.04 -18.01
N ASN A 130 9.56 12.40 -18.68
CA ASN A 130 9.51 13.55 -19.61
C ASN A 130 8.73 14.78 -19.09
N VAL A 131 8.44 14.82 -17.79
CA VAL A 131 7.78 15.97 -17.13
C VAL A 131 8.66 17.21 -17.08
N LYS A 132 8.24 18.31 -17.71
CA LYS A 132 9.02 19.56 -17.83
C LYS A 132 9.28 20.33 -16.52
N THR A 133 8.37 20.26 -15.56
CA THR A 133 8.46 21.05 -14.31
C THR A 133 9.15 20.30 -13.18
N THR A 134 9.62 19.07 -13.42
CA THR A 134 10.36 18.27 -12.46
C THR A 134 11.82 18.22 -12.87
N ALA A 135 12.72 18.55 -11.94
CA ALA A 135 14.14 18.37 -12.14
C ALA A 135 14.48 16.87 -12.23
N PRO A 136 15.46 16.46 -13.05
CA PRO A 136 15.91 15.08 -13.09
C PRO A 136 16.30 14.57 -11.69
N PHE A 137 15.88 13.35 -11.36
CA PHE A 137 16.24 12.68 -10.12
C PHE A 137 16.58 11.21 -10.40
N SER A 138 17.50 10.65 -9.62
CA SER A 138 17.84 9.24 -9.68
C SER A 138 16.81 8.40 -8.92
N LEU A 139 16.58 7.19 -9.42
CA LEU A 139 15.94 6.13 -8.66
C LEU A 139 17.00 5.48 -7.76
N SER A 140 16.58 4.82 -6.68
CA SER A 140 17.48 4.22 -5.72
C SER A 140 16.99 2.84 -5.34
N ILE A 141 17.82 1.82 -5.54
CA ILE A 141 17.54 0.45 -5.16
C ILE A 141 18.36 0.07 -3.93
N LEU A 142 17.70 -0.55 -2.94
CA LEU A 142 18.33 -1.25 -1.83
C LEU A 142 18.50 -2.73 -2.19
N ILE A 143 19.74 -3.17 -2.39
CA ILE A 143 20.14 -4.56 -2.58
C ILE A 143 20.25 -5.18 -1.19
N ASP A 144 19.31 -6.05 -0.86
CA ASP A 144 19.23 -6.72 0.43
C ASP A 144 19.60 -8.19 0.27
N PRO A 145 20.71 -8.66 0.86
CA PRO A 145 21.09 -10.07 0.79
C PRO A 145 20.18 -10.96 1.65
N ASP A 146 19.38 -10.39 2.54
CA ASP A 146 18.50 -11.12 3.44
C ASP A 146 17.05 -11.14 2.93
N PRO A 147 16.27 -12.20 3.21
CA PRO A 147 14.83 -12.13 3.05
C PRO A 147 14.23 -11.06 3.98
N LEU A 148 12.96 -10.69 3.76
CA LEU A 148 12.26 -9.83 4.72
C LEU A 148 12.28 -10.51 6.11
N PRO A 149 12.55 -9.79 7.20
CA PRO A 149 12.56 -10.38 8.54
C PRO A 149 11.30 -11.21 8.78
N GLY A 150 11.43 -12.41 9.35
CA GLY A 150 10.27 -13.26 9.66
C GLY A 150 9.54 -13.87 8.45
N SER A 151 10.15 -13.91 7.26
CA SER A 151 9.56 -14.57 6.06
C SER A 151 9.28 -16.06 6.24
N ASP A 152 9.83 -16.71 7.27
CA ASP A 152 9.50 -18.07 7.68
C ASP A 152 8.15 -18.15 8.42
N LEU A 153 7.74 -17.06 9.09
CA LEU A 153 6.53 -16.97 9.92
C LEU A 153 5.36 -16.26 9.24
N TYR A 154 5.66 -15.32 8.34
CA TYR A 154 4.67 -14.43 7.74
C TYR A 154 4.65 -14.51 6.22
N TRP A 155 3.45 -14.43 5.64
CA TRP A 155 3.29 -13.95 4.27
C TRP A 155 3.29 -12.43 4.29
N TRP A 156 4.19 -11.82 3.53
CA TRP A 156 4.32 -10.37 3.48
C TRP A 156 3.47 -9.78 2.36
N GLY A 157 2.74 -8.71 2.65
CA GLY A 157 2.01 -8.02 1.60
C GLY A 157 1.66 -6.58 1.88
N ASP A 158 1.10 -5.97 0.85
CA ASP A 158 0.59 -4.60 0.83
C ASP A 158 -0.93 -4.68 0.61
N LEU A 159 -1.73 -4.17 1.54
CA LEU A 159 -3.19 -4.27 1.46
C LEU A 159 -3.86 -3.07 0.77
N HIS A 160 -3.11 -2.07 0.33
CA HIS A 160 -3.70 -0.88 -0.27
C HIS A 160 -2.83 -0.39 -1.44
N TYR A 161 -3.26 -0.67 -2.67
CA TYR A 161 -2.53 -0.36 -3.90
C TYR A 161 -3.47 -0.07 -5.07
N HIS A 162 -3.15 0.97 -5.85
CA HIS A 162 -3.89 1.36 -7.06
C HIS A 162 -3.11 0.97 -8.31
N SER A 163 -3.78 0.28 -9.21
CA SER A 163 -3.26 -0.20 -10.48
C SER A 163 -3.61 0.75 -11.63
N ASN A 164 -3.34 0.33 -12.87
CA ASN A 164 -3.72 1.05 -14.07
C ASN A 164 -5.25 1.08 -14.32
N PHE A 165 -6.05 0.53 -13.41
CA PHE A 165 -7.51 0.59 -13.46
C PHE A 165 -8.07 1.81 -12.73
N THR A 166 -7.36 2.35 -11.74
CA THR A 166 -7.45 3.77 -11.37
C THR A 166 -6.77 4.60 -12.46
N GLU A 167 -7.60 5.35 -13.19
CA GLU A 167 -7.19 6.13 -14.38
C GLU A 167 -8.10 7.36 -14.49
N ASP A 168 -7.90 8.33 -13.60
CA ASP A 168 -8.55 9.63 -13.66
C ASP A 168 -7.52 10.76 -13.88
N PHE A 169 -7.95 12.02 -13.85
CA PHE A 169 -7.08 13.18 -14.06
C PHE A 169 -6.29 13.60 -12.81
N VAL A 170 -6.52 12.92 -11.69
CA VAL A 170 -5.97 13.07 -10.35
C VAL A 170 -5.10 11.87 -9.98
N GLU A 171 -5.35 10.65 -10.44
CA GLU A 171 -4.71 9.42 -9.97
C GLU A 171 -4.53 8.40 -11.10
N PHE A 172 -3.38 7.73 -11.08
CA PHE A 172 -3.04 6.71 -12.08
C PHE A 172 -2.03 5.69 -11.53
N GLY A 173 -2.26 4.39 -11.75
CA GLY A 173 -1.37 3.33 -11.27
C GLY A 173 -0.66 2.49 -12.34
N ALA A 174 0.29 1.67 -11.92
CA ALA A 174 1.05 0.80 -12.84
C ALA A 174 0.26 -0.47 -13.21
N SER A 175 0.68 -1.15 -14.27
CA SER A 175 0.02 -2.39 -14.70
C SER A 175 0.11 -3.47 -13.63
N LEU A 176 -0.94 -4.29 -13.49
CA LEU A 176 -0.94 -5.46 -12.58
C LEU A 176 0.29 -6.36 -12.77
N ARG A 177 0.80 -6.45 -14.01
CA ARG A 177 1.97 -7.24 -14.34
C ARG A 177 3.25 -6.61 -13.78
N ALA A 178 3.43 -5.30 -13.97
CA ALA A 178 4.56 -4.56 -13.42
C ALA A 178 4.52 -4.59 -11.87
N THR A 179 3.34 -4.38 -11.28
CA THR A 179 3.12 -4.46 -9.83
C THR A 179 3.57 -5.80 -9.27
N ARG A 180 3.11 -6.91 -9.87
CA ARG A 180 3.48 -8.25 -9.43
C ARG A 180 4.99 -8.50 -9.54
N GLN A 181 5.64 -7.96 -10.56
CA GLN A 181 7.09 -8.09 -10.73
C GLN A 181 7.88 -7.25 -9.71
N ALA A 182 7.43 -6.02 -9.43
CA ALA A 182 7.99 -5.18 -8.38
C ALA A 182 7.81 -5.83 -7.00
N ALA A 183 6.60 -6.31 -6.68
CA ALA A 183 6.29 -7.03 -5.45
C ALA A 183 7.18 -8.28 -5.26
N ALA A 184 7.42 -9.04 -6.33
CA ALA A 184 8.30 -10.21 -6.29
C ALA A 184 9.75 -9.86 -5.96
N ALA A 185 10.25 -8.74 -6.50
CA ALA A 185 11.60 -8.24 -6.19
C ALA A 185 11.68 -7.70 -4.74
N LEU A 186 10.63 -7.04 -4.26
CA LEU A 186 10.51 -6.59 -2.87
C LEU A 186 10.46 -7.75 -1.86
N GLY A 187 10.14 -8.97 -2.30
CA GLY A 187 9.97 -10.15 -1.45
C GLY A 187 8.57 -10.29 -0.85
N LEU A 188 7.56 -9.65 -1.45
CA LEU A 188 6.17 -9.77 -1.03
C LEU A 188 5.57 -11.09 -1.55
N ASP A 189 4.68 -11.68 -0.76
CA ASP A 189 3.86 -12.85 -1.09
C ASP A 189 2.51 -12.46 -1.69
N PHE A 190 2.00 -11.26 -1.39
CA PHE A 190 0.75 -10.74 -1.96
C PHE A 190 0.69 -9.22 -2.04
N VAL A 191 -0.20 -8.70 -2.89
CA VAL A 191 -0.58 -7.28 -2.98
C VAL A 191 -2.09 -7.23 -3.19
N ALA A 192 -2.81 -6.44 -2.41
CA ALA A 192 -4.21 -6.19 -2.65
C ALA A 192 -4.40 -4.98 -3.57
N VAL A 193 -5.15 -5.19 -4.64
CA VAL A 193 -5.45 -4.18 -5.65
C VAL A 193 -6.81 -3.60 -5.29
N THR A 194 -6.82 -2.32 -4.92
CA THR A 194 -7.96 -1.60 -4.35
C THR A 194 -8.17 -0.30 -5.13
N ASP A 195 -8.26 -0.40 -6.46
CA ASP A 195 -8.59 0.73 -7.32
C ASP A 195 -9.92 1.38 -6.87
N HIS A 196 -10.06 2.69 -7.09
CA HIS A 196 -11.25 3.42 -6.67
C HIS A 196 -12.48 2.93 -7.41
N SER A 197 -13.58 2.79 -6.67
CA SER A 197 -14.83 2.28 -7.25
C SER A 197 -15.34 3.14 -8.39
N TYR A 198 -15.20 4.45 -8.30
CA TYR A 198 -15.61 5.40 -9.34
C TYR A 198 -14.73 5.34 -10.62
N ASP A 199 -13.50 4.83 -10.52
CA ASP A 199 -12.70 4.56 -11.73
C ASP A 199 -13.13 3.27 -12.42
N LEU A 200 -13.63 2.31 -11.63
CA LEU A 200 -13.97 0.97 -12.07
C LEU A 200 -15.34 0.87 -12.77
N ASP A 201 -16.22 1.84 -12.53
CA ASP A 201 -17.48 2.00 -13.26
C ASP A 201 -17.39 2.96 -14.45
N ASP A 202 -16.20 3.41 -14.83
CA ASP A 202 -16.01 4.22 -16.02
C ASP A 202 -15.84 3.41 -17.31
N ARG A 203 -16.26 4.00 -18.44
CA ARG A 203 -16.03 3.43 -19.77
C ARG A 203 -14.54 3.32 -20.08
N PRO A 204 -14.09 2.25 -20.77
CA PRO A 204 -12.70 2.10 -21.15
C PRO A 204 -12.17 3.32 -21.93
N GLY A 205 -11.13 3.98 -21.40
CA GLY A 205 -10.50 5.14 -22.02
C GLY A 205 -11.22 6.48 -21.80
N SER A 206 -12.26 6.48 -20.95
CA SER A 206 -12.89 7.65 -20.32
C SER A 206 -12.63 7.63 -18.80
N TRP A 207 -12.74 8.81 -18.19
CA TRP A 207 -12.65 9.06 -16.75
C TRP A 207 -13.85 9.88 -16.21
N THR A 208 -14.95 9.92 -16.97
CA THR A 208 -16.17 10.70 -16.62
C THR A 208 -17.47 10.08 -17.16
N GLU A 209 -17.36 8.99 -17.94
CA GLU A 209 -18.51 8.40 -18.60
C GLU A 209 -18.79 7.06 -17.96
N SER A 210 -19.83 7.00 -17.13
CA SER A 210 -20.23 5.75 -16.48
C SER A 210 -20.53 4.64 -17.49
N ASP A 211 -20.05 3.45 -17.17
CA ASP A 211 -20.19 2.19 -17.88
C ASP A 211 -21.17 1.27 -17.13
N PRO A 212 -22.43 1.17 -17.59
CA PRO A 212 -23.40 0.29 -16.95
C PRO A 212 -23.04 -1.19 -17.05
N ASP A 213 -22.13 -1.56 -17.97
CA ASP A 213 -21.68 -2.94 -18.15
C ASP A 213 -20.45 -3.28 -17.28
N LEU A 214 -19.88 -2.29 -16.55
CA LEU A 214 -18.76 -2.45 -15.63
C LEU A 214 -17.55 -3.19 -16.24
N GLN A 215 -17.19 -2.86 -17.48
CA GLN A 215 -16.16 -3.58 -18.23
C GLN A 215 -14.77 -3.44 -17.61
N LYS A 216 -14.45 -2.29 -16.98
CA LYS A 216 -13.19 -2.12 -16.23
C LYS A 216 -13.14 -3.05 -15.02
N TRP A 217 -14.15 -3.00 -14.14
CA TRP A 217 -14.26 -3.88 -12.97
C TRP A 217 -14.18 -5.37 -13.35
N GLN A 218 -14.93 -5.82 -14.35
CA GLN A 218 -14.90 -7.23 -14.80
C GLN A 218 -13.50 -7.64 -15.32
N ARG A 219 -12.84 -6.75 -16.08
CA ARG A 219 -11.48 -7.00 -16.60
C ARG A 219 -10.43 -7.02 -15.49
N LEU A 220 -10.57 -6.18 -14.46
CA LEU A 220 -9.69 -6.22 -13.28
C LEU A 220 -9.79 -7.61 -12.61
N GLN A 221 -11.00 -8.06 -12.30
CA GLN A 221 -11.25 -9.37 -11.68
C GLN A 221 -10.70 -10.52 -12.52
N GLN A 222 -10.95 -10.51 -13.84
CA GLN A 222 -10.41 -11.52 -14.76
C GLN A 222 -8.87 -11.51 -14.79
N SER A 223 -8.26 -10.33 -14.91
CA SER A 223 -6.80 -10.18 -15.00
C SER A 223 -6.10 -10.68 -13.73
N ILE A 224 -6.67 -10.39 -12.56
CA ILE A 224 -6.19 -10.89 -11.27
C ILE A 224 -6.24 -12.42 -11.24
N ARG A 225 -7.38 -13.04 -11.60
CA ARG A 225 -7.52 -14.51 -11.66
C ARG A 225 -6.47 -15.13 -12.58
N GLU A 226 -6.30 -14.57 -13.78
CA GLU A 226 -5.32 -15.07 -14.76
C GLU A 226 -3.88 -14.95 -14.26
N LEU A 227 -3.52 -13.83 -13.64
CA LEU A 227 -2.17 -13.60 -13.10
C LEU A 227 -1.88 -14.51 -11.90
N ASN A 228 -2.87 -14.78 -11.06
CA ASN A 228 -2.71 -15.66 -9.90
C ASN A 228 -2.44 -17.11 -10.27
N THR A 229 -2.80 -17.56 -11.48
CA THR A 229 -2.41 -18.90 -11.98
C THR A 229 -0.89 -19.08 -12.11
N ARG A 230 -0.12 -17.98 -12.09
CA ARG A 230 1.36 -17.97 -12.19
C ARG A 230 2.07 -18.08 -10.84
N GLY A 231 1.36 -18.31 -9.74
CA GLY A 231 1.92 -18.47 -8.38
C GLY A 231 1.96 -17.17 -7.56
N THR A 232 2.94 -17.01 -6.68
CA THR A 232 3.16 -15.78 -5.89
C THR A 232 4.04 -14.75 -6.64
N PRO A 233 3.97 -13.44 -6.30
CA PRO A 233 3.05 -12.82 -5.36
C PRO A 233 1.59 -12.87 -5.83
N LEU A 234 0.66 -13.20 -4.94
CA LEU A 234 -0.78 -13.20 -5.24
C LEU A 234 -1.28 -11.76 -5.36
N LEU A 235 -2.22 -11.52 -6.26
CA LEU A 235 -3.00 -10.30 -6.31
C LEU A 235 -4.34 -10.57 -5.61
N LEU A 236 -4.66 -9.80 -4.58
CA LEU A 236 -5.96 -9.88 -3.91
C LEU A 236 -6.89 -8.87 -4.56
N ALA A 237 -8.07 -9.32 -4.99
CA ALA A 237 -9.05 -8.43 -5.56
C ALA A 237 -9.77 -7.66 -4.46
N GLY A 238 -9.82 -6.35 -4.59
CA GLY A 238 -10.62 -5.46 -3.76
C GLY A 238 -11.01 -4.20 -4.53
N GLU A 239 -11.61 -3.28 -3.81
CA GLU A 239 -12.02 -1.96 -4.28
C GLU A 239 -11.89 -0.96 -3.12
N GLU A 240 -11.48 0.26 -3.42
CA GLU A 240 -11.61 1.37 -2.48
C GLU A 240 -12.92 2.12 -2.77
N VAL A 241 -13.86 2.00 -1.84
CA VAL A 241 -15.19 2.59 -1.94
C VAL A 241 -15.22 3.90 -1.18
N THR A 242 -15.52 4.99 -1.88
CA THR A 242 -15.85 6.24 -1.21
C THR A 242 -17.24 6.14 -0.58
N VAL A 243 -17.29 6.29 0.74
CA VAL A 243 -18.51 6.17 1.55
C VAL A 243 -18.69 7.38 2.43
N ARG A 244 -19.91 7.59 2.93
CA ARG A 244 -20.22 8.66 3.89
C ARG A 244 -19.97 8.21 5.31
N ASN A 245 -19.23 9.01 6.05
CA ASN A 245 -19.13 8.95 7.51
C ASN A 245 -20.43 9.49 8.17
N GLN A 246 -20.55 9.41 9.49
CA GLN A 246 -21.74 9.85 10.23
C GLN A 246 -22.06 11.35 10.06
N ARG A 247 -21.08 12.17 9.67
CA ARG A 247 -21.25 13.61 9.38
C ARG A 247 -21.61 13.88 7.91
N GLY A 248 -21.86 12.84 7.11
CA GLY A 248 -22.16 12.96 5.69
C GLY A 248 -20.96 13.37 4.83
N ARG A 249 -19.73 13.24 5.36
CA ARG A 249 -18.48 13.53 4.65
C ARG A 249 -17.91 12.24 4.05
N ASN A 250 -17.22 12.37 2.93
CA ASN A 250 -16.62 11.23 2.24
C ASN A 250 -15.38 10.74 3.00
N VAL A 251 -15.30 9.44 3.21
CA VAL A 251 -14.16 8.68 3.71
C VAL A 251 -14.01 7.44 2.85
N HIS A 252 -12.86 6.78 2.90
CA HIS A 252 -12.58 5.63 2.04
C HIS A 252 -12.56 4.32 2.81
N LEU A 253 -13.32 3.35 2.33
CA LEU A 253 -13.46 2.00 2.87
C LEU A 253 -12.90 1.00 1.86
N LEU A 254 -11.95 0.17 2.30
CA LEU A 254 -11.42 -0.93 1.50
C LEU A 254 -12.34 -2.13 1.63
N VAL A 255 -12.76 -2.69 0.51
CA VAL A 255 -13.61 -3.89 0.44
C VAL A 255 -12.86 -4.97 -0.32
N TYR A 256 -12.80 -6.17 0.25
CA TYR A 256 -12.16 -7.34 -0.38
C TYR A 256 -13.12 -8.52 -0.43
N ASP A 257 -12.90 -9.40 -1.41
CA ASP A 257 -13.63 -10.65 -1.59
C ASP A 257 -15.16 -10.46 -1.63
N HIS A 258 -15.62 -9.37 -2.27
CA HIS A 258 -17.04 -9.13 -2.54
C HIS A 258 -17.34 -9.44 -4.03
N PRO A 259 -18.36 -10.26 -4.35
CA PRO A 259 -18.62 -10.71 -5.72
C PRO A 259 -19.33 -9.69 -6.60
N ARG A 260 -19.66 -8.51 -6.06
CA ARG A 260 -20.38 -7.45 -6.77
C ARG A 260 -19.60 -6.14 -6.63
N PHE A 261 -19.70 -5.30 -7.64
CA PHE A 261 -19.22 -3.93 -7.58
C PHE A 261 -20.06 -3.10 -6.60
N ILE A 262 -19.41 -2.23 -5.82
CA ILE A 262 -20.08 -1.26 -4.94
C ILE A 262 -19.76 0.17 -5.42
N PRO A 263 -20.76 0.97 -5.82
CA PRO A 263 -20.50 2.34 -6.25
C PRO A 263 -20.07 3.23 -5.08
N GLY A 264 -19.24 4.22 -5.39
CA GLY A 264 -18.75 5.21 -4.44
C GLY A 264 -18.26 6.45 -5.15
N SER A 265 -19.17 7.23 -5.75
CA SER A 265 -18.80 8.33 -6.67
C SER A 265 -18.43 9.64 -5.98
N GLY A 266 -18.43 9.68 -4.63
CA GLY A 266 -18.54 10.94 -3.90
C GLY A 266 -17.36 11.88 -4.02
N ASP A 267 -16.15 11.40 -4.29
CA ASP A 267 -14.95 12.23 -4.40
C ASP A 267 -14.13 12.02 -5.67
N GLY A 268 -14.65 11.27 -6.65
CA GLY A 268 -14.04 11.09 -7.98
C GLY A 268 -14.08 12.34 -8.88
N ALA A 269 -14.75 13.42 -8.44
CA ALA A 269 -14.80 14.71 -9.12
C ALA A 269 -15.34 14.72 -10.57
N GLU A 270 -15.87 13.60 -11.06
CA GLU A 270 -16.46 13.43 -12.39
C GLU A 270 -17.67 14.33 -12.65
N LYS A 271 -18.51 14.50 -11.61
CA LYS A 271 -19.73 15.31 -11.63
C LYS A 271 -19.53 16.52 -10.73
N PRO A 272 -19.31 17.72 -11.30
CA PRO A 272 -19.06 18.91 -10.51
C PRO A 272 -20.17 19.15 -9.47
N LEU A 273 -19.78 19.46 -8.23
CA LEU A 273 -20.67 19.72 -7.09
C LEU A 273 -21.50 18.52 -6.60
N HIS A 274 -21.43 17.35 -7.26
CA HIS A 274 -22.09 16.13 -6.82
C HIS A 274 -21.11 15.27 -6.02
N THR A 275 -20.76 15.76 -4.83
CA THR A 275 -19.68 15.21 -4.02
C THR A 275 -20.16 14.35 -2.86
N ARG A 276 -21.35 13.77 -3.00
CA ARG A 276 -21.95 12.95 -1.95
C ARG A 276 -21.99 11.51 -2.45
N SER A 277 -21.21 10.64 -1.79
CA SER A 277 -21.24 9.20 -2.06
C SER A 277 -22.62 8.62 -1.81
N GLU A 278 -22.97 7.52 -2.48
CA GLU A 278 -24.26 6.84 -2.47
C GLU A 278 -24.56 6.15 -1.14
N PHE A 279 -23.54 5.54 -0.54
CA PHE A 279 -23.64 4.72 0.65
C PHE A 279 -22.90 5.33 1.83
N SER A 280 -23.37 5.02 3.04
CA SER A 280 -22.62 5.24 4.28
C SER A 280 -21.71 4.05 4.59
N VAL A 281 -20.80 4.23 5.54
CA VAL A 281 -19.96 3.13 6.07
C VAL A 281 -20.83 1.94 6.46
N ARG A 282 -21.92 2.18 7.20
CA ARG A 282 -22.85 1.14 7.65
C ARG A 282 -23.50 0.40 6.48
N ASP A 283 -23.99 1.14 5.48
CA ASP A 283 -24.67 0.53 4.33
C ASP A 283 -23.75 -0.46 3.61
N VAL A 284 -22.48 -0.08 3.39
CA VAL A 284 -21.50 -0.94 2.70
C VAL A 284 -21.08 -2.12 3.58
N VAL A 285 -20.79 -1.90 4.86
CA VAL A 285 -20.44 -2.99 5.80
C VAL A 285 -21.56 -4.04 5.88
N GLU A 286 -22.82 -3.60 5.98
CA GLU A 286 -23.99 -4.50 6.00
C GLU A 286 -24.19 -5.22 4.66
N GLN A 287 -23.93 -4.55 3.52
CA GLN A 287 -24.01 -5.14 2.18
C GLN A 287 -22.92 -6.20 1.93
N VAL A 288 -21.70 -5.95 2.39
CA VAL A 288 -20.56 -6.88 2.25
C VAL A 288 -20.76 -8.11 3.14
N GLY A 289 -21.20 -7.87 4.39
CA GLY A 289 -21.46 -8.92 5.36
C GLY A 289 -20.21 -9.74 5.71
N PRO A 290 -20.38 -10.89 6.39
CA PRO A 290 -19.25 -11.67 6.93
C PRO A 290 -18.44 -12.43 5.86
N ALA A 291 -18.91 -12.46 4.61
CA ALA A 291 -18.22 -13.14 3.52
C ALA A 291 -17.01 -12.33 3.02
N GLY A 292 -17.16 -11.01 2.88
CA GLY A 292 -16.07 -10.12 2.50
C GLY A 292 -15.30 -9.56 3.69
N LEU A 293 -14.22 -8.83 3.42
CA LEU A 293 -13.44 -8.10 4.43
C LEU A 293 -13.62 -6.60 4.20
N THR A 294 -13.86 -5.84 5.26
CA THR A 294 -13.98 -4.38 5.19
C THR A 294 -12.99 -3.70 6.12
N LEU A 295 -12.20 -2.75 5.59
CA LEU A 295 -11.20 -2.01 6.36
C LEU A 295 -11.38 -0.50 6.22
N ALA A 296 -11.28 0.22 7.33
CA ALA A 296 -11.17 1.68 7.28
C ALA A 296 -9.80 2.08 6.70
N ALA A 297 -9.78 2.75 5.55
CA ALA A 297 -8.55 3.24 4.93
C ALA A 297 -8.05 4.48 5.68
N HIS A 298 -6.76 4.50 6.02
CA HIS A 298 -6.02 5.65 6.58
C HIS A 298 -6.87 6.58 7.47
N PRO A 299 -7.45 6.07 8.57
CA PRO A 299 -8.66 6.63 9.17
C PRO A 299 -8.51 8.07 9.71
N ARG A 300 -7.29 8.43 10.10
CA ARG A 300 -6.98 9.69 10.79
C ARG A 300 -6.16 10.66 9.93
N VAL A 301 -6.10 10.42 8.62
CA VAL A 301 -5.41 11.32 7.68
C VAL A 301 -5.96 12.75 7.76
N ILE A 302 -5.06 13.73 7.63
CA ILE A 302 -5.43 15.13 7.67
C ILE A 302 -5.94 15.56 6.30
N VAL A 303 -7.25 15.74 6.18
CA VAL A 303 -7.89 16.35 5.00
C VAL A 303 -7.73 17.87 5.01
N SER A 304 -7.29 18.44 3.89
CA SER A 304 -7.16 19.88 3.74
C SER A 304 -8.52 20.59 3.66
N PRO A 305 -8.62 21.89 3.99
CA PRO A 305 -9.86 22.65 3.88
C PRO A 305 -10.45 22.67 2.46
N LEU A 306 -9.58 22.62 1.44
CA LEU A 306 -9.98 22.63 0.03
C LEU A 306 -10.61 21.30 -0.39
N GLU A 307 -9.99 20.17 -0.06
CA GLU A 307 -10.58 18.85 -0.31
C GLU A 307 -11.92 18.69 0.42
N ARG A 308 -12.01 19.19 1.65
CA ARG A 308 -13.27 19.20 2.41
C ARG A 308 -14.37 20.01 1.72
N LEU A 309 -14.02 21.14 1.12
CA LEU A 309 -14.98 22.01 0.44
C LEU A 309 -15.36 21.46 -0.94
N LEU A 310 -14.37 21.01 -1.72
CA LEU A 310 -14.52 20.69 -3.14
C LEU A 310 -14.90 19.23 -3.41
N LEU A 311 -14.49 18.31 -2.54
CA LEU A 311 -14.74 16.87 -2.66
C LEU A 311 -15.56 16.31 -1.49
N ASN A 312 -16.01 17.17 -0.58
CA ASN A 312 -16.71 16.76 0.64
C ASN A 312 -15.91 15.74 1.50
N ARG A 313 -14.57 15.69 1.34
CA ARG A 313 -13.70 14.76 2.10
C ARG A 313 -13.74 15.07 3.60
N GLY A 314 -13.75 14.01 4.39
CA GLY A 314 -13.82 14.03 5.85
C GLY A 314 -12.78 13.11 6.49
N ARG A 315 -12.84 13.02 7.81
CA ARG A 315 -12.08 12.01 8.56
C ARG A 315 -13.04 10.95 9.08
N TRP A 316 -12.52 9.76 9.36
CA TRP A 316 -13.29 8.78 10.10
C TRP A 316 -13.58 9.31 11.50
N GLU A 317 -14.86 9.32 11.88
CA GLU A 317 -15.25 9.61 13.25
C GLU A 317 -15.17 8.32 14.08
N THR A 318 -14.96 8.47 15.40
CA THR A 318 -14.82 7.30 16.29
C THR A 318 -16.03 6.38 16.22
N ALA A 319 -17.24 6.91 16.05
CA ALA A 319 -18.45 6.09 15.90
C ALA A 319 -18.49 5.29 14.58
N ASP A 320 -17.90 5.81 13.49
CA ASP A 320 -17.82 5.10 12.21
C ASP A 320 -16.83 3.93 12.29
N LEU A 321 -15.74 4.11 13.04
CA LEU A 321 -14.72 3.07 13.27
C LEU A 321 -15.21 1.90 14.13
N ARG A 322 -16.39 2.03 14.73
CA ARG A 322 -17.02 1.07 15.65
C ARG A 322 -18.33 0.49 15.09
N VAL A 323 -18.57 0.67 13.79
CA VAL A 323 -19.70 0.04 13.10
C VAL A 323 -19.56 -1.48 13.20
N PRO A 324 -20.57 -2.21 13.72
CA PRO A 324 -20.52 -3.66 13.78
C PRO A 324 -20.31 -4.28 12.38
N GLY A 325 -19.34 -5.19 12.27
CA GLY A 325 -18.96 -5.82 11.01
C GLY A 325 -17.81 -5.14 10.27
N LEU A 326 -17.34 -3.97 10.72
CA LEU A 326 -16.08 -3.41 10.23
C LEU A 326 -14.91 -4.21 10.83
N ASP A 327 -14.14 -4.91 9.99
CA ASP A 327 -13.20 -5.92 10.46
C ASP A 327 -11.89 -5.34 11.02
N GLY A 328 -11.48 -4.16 10.54
CA GLY A 328 -10.21 -3.58 10.95
C GLY A 328 -9.86 -2.29 10.24
N TRP A 329 -8.66 -1.78 10.50
CA TRP A 329 -8.19 -0.49 9.98
C TRP A 329 -6.84 -0.66 9.29
N GLN A 330 -6.73 -0.14 8.07
CA GLN A 330 -5.46 0.10 7.41
C GLN A 330 -4.87 1.40 7.99
N ALA A 331 -4.30 1.32 9.18
CA ALA A 331 -3.85 2.50 9.93
C ALA A 331 -2.46 2.98 9.50
N LEU A 332 -1.53 2.04 9.25
CA LEU A 332 -0.19 2.38 8.79
C LEU A 332 -0.21 2.52 7.27
N ASN A 333 -0.20 3.77 6.79
CA ASN A 333 -0.15 4.10 5.37
C ASN A 333 1.22 4.65 4.98
N GLY A 334 2.09 3.79 4.42
CA GLY A 334 3.45 4.17 4.01
C GLY A 334 4.47 4.29 5.15
N ARG A 335 4.19 5.11 6.18
CA ARG A 335 5.12 5.32 7.30
C ARG A 335 4.42 5.70 8.61
N PRO A 336 5.07 5.48 9.77
CA PRO A 336 4.54 5.92 11.06
C PRO A 336 4.63 7.45 11.17
N ASP A 337 3.50 8.14 11.08
CA ASP A 337 3.39 9.59 11.23
C ASP A 337 2.35 9.99 12.28
N ALA A 338 2.02 11.28 12.36
CA ALA A 338 1.05 11.79 13.33
C ALA A 338 -0.37 11.24 13.12
N ALA A 339 -0.78 10.98 11.88
CA ALA A 339 -2.07 10.38 11.58
C ALA A 339 -2.10 8.91 12.03
N PHE A 340 -1.02 8.16 11.77
CA PHE A 340 -0.89 6.80 12.29
C PHE A 340 -0.90 6.78 13.84
N ALA A 341 -0.19 7.69 14.50
CA ALA A 341 -0.18 7.77 15.96
C ALA A 341 -1.58 8.06 16.53
N ASP A 342 -2.34 8.98 15.91
CA ASP A 342 -3.74 9.26 16.29
C ASP A 342 -4.63 8.02 16.07
N ALA A 343 -4.48 7.33 14.93
CA ALA A 343 -5.22 6.10 14.64
C ALA A 343 -4.90 5.00 15.66
N LEU A 344 -3.63 4.82 16.02
CA LEU A 344 -3.20 3.83 16.99
C LEU A 344 -3.79 4.10 18.39
N ASN A 345 -3.91 5.36 18.80
CA ASN A 345 -4.53 5.71 20.08
C ASN A 345 -6.01 5.33 20.11
N VAL A 346 -6.77 5.71 19.08
CA VAL A 346 -8.20 5.34 18.97
C VAL A 346 -8.37 3.82 18.87
N TRP A 347 -7.42 3.12 18.26
CA TRP A 347 -7.42 1.66 18.17
C TRP A 347 -7.24 1.02 19.54
N VAL A 348 -6.27 1.48 20.32
CA VAL A 348 -6.06 1.02 21.71
C VAL A 348 -7.29 1.28 22.57
N GLU A 349 -7.94 2.45 22.42
CA GLU A 349 -9.21 2.74 23.11
C GLU A 349 -10.32 1.74 22.76
N ALA A 350 -10.41 1.31 21.50
CA ALA A 350 -11.36 0.28 21.07
C ALA A 350 -11.00 -1.09 21.69
N LEU A 351 -9.72 -1.48 21.67
CA LEU A 351 -9.26 -2.74 22.27
C LEU A 351 -9.56 -2.83 23.77
N LEU A 352 -9.31 -1.75 24.51
CA LEU A 352 -9.59 -1.68 25.95
C LEU A 352 -11.08 -1.76 26.28
N GLN A 353 -11.96 -1.47 25.31
CA GLN A 353 -13.41 -1.67 25.43
C GLN A 353 -13.87 -3.08 25.04
N GLY A 354 -12.93 -3.97 24.69
CA GLY A 354 -13.22 -5.35 24.27
C GLY A 354 -13.57 -5.48 22.78
N GLU A 355 -13.51 -4.39 22.03
CA GLU A 355 -13.63 -4.45 20.57
C GLU A 355 -12.36 -5.07 19.97
N ARG A 356 -12.48 -5.74 18.82
CA ARG A 356 -11.37 -6.49 18.22
C ARG A 356 -11.05 -6.10 16.77
N PRO A 357 -10.99 -4.80 16.40
CA PRO A 357 -10.61 -4.42 15.04
C PRO A 357 -9.16 -4.82 14.74
N ALA A 358 -8.93 -5.45 13.59
CA ALA A 358 -7.57 -5.77 13.15
C ALA A 358 -6.79 -4.50 12.78
N LEU A 359 -5.52 -4.42 13.17
CA LEU A 359 -4.58 -3.39 12.77
C LEU A 359 -3.76 -3.87 11.58
N LEU A 360 -3.87 -3.18 10.45
CA LEU A 360 -3.28 -3.58 9.17
C LEU A 360 -2.54 -2.41 8.50
N ALA A 361 -1.70 -2.73 7.52
CA ALA A 361 -0.86 -1.78 6.80
C ALA A 361 -1.00 -1.92 5.29
N GLY A 362 -0.81 -0.79 4.62
CA GLY A 362 -0.80 -0.65 3.17
C GLY A 362 -0.06 0.63 2.79
N ASN A 363 0.04 0.93 1.50
CA ASN A 363 0.80 2.10 1.05
C ASN A 363 0.01 3.10 0.24
N ASP A 364 -1.20 2.78 -0.22
CA ASP A 364 -2.01 3.68 -1.03
C ASP A 364 -1.17 4.20 -2.21
N ALA A 365 -0.51 3.24 -2.87
CA ALA A 365 0.50 3.49 -3.88
C ALA A 365 -0.12 3.38 -5.27
N HIS A 366 -0.02 4.46 -6.04
CA HIS A 366 -0.53 4.56 -7.41
C HIS A 366 0.57 4.23 -8.42
N GLY A 367 0.98 2.97 -8.48
CA GLY A 367 2.07 2.58 -9.39
C GLY A 367 3.47 3.03 -8.99
N ASN A 368 3.62 3.65 -7.82
CA ASN A 368 4.91 4.17 -7.33
C ASN A 368 5.73 3.04 -6.70
N PHE A 369 6.81 2.62 -7.38
CA PHE A 369 7.71 1.57 -6.90
C PHE A 369 8.98 2.12 -6.24
N ASN A 370 9.47 3.29 -6.68
CA ASN A 370 10.63 3.97 -6.08
C ASN A 370 10.33 5.39 -5.58
N ALA A 371 9.54 6.11 -6.36
CA ALA A 371 9.28 7.52 -6.22
C ALA A 371 7.87 7.82 -6.68
N PHE A 372 7.19 8.71 -5.97
CA PHE A 372 5.88 9.22 -6.34
C PHE A 372 6.02 10.62 -6.92
N HIS A 373 5.60 10.76 -8.18
CA HIS A 373 5.53 12.01 -8.91
C HIS A 373 4.12 12.61 -8.81
N GLN A 374 3.99 13.77 -8.19
CA GLN A 374 2.71 14.41 -7.90
C GLN A 374 2.66 15.86 -8.39
N ILE A 375 1.45 16.34 -8.66
CA ILE A 375 1.19 17.78 -8.80
C ILE A 375 1.49 18.48 -7.47
N SER A 376 2.29 19.54 -7.52
CA SER A 376 2.52 20.41 -6.35
C SER A 376 1.59 21.63 -6.39
N LEU A 377 1.53 22.30 -7.55
CA LEU A 377 0.59 23.38 -7.82
C LEU A 377 -0.02 23.12 -9.19
N PRO A 378 -1.34 22.92 -9.30
CA PRO A 378 -1.99 22.56 -10.55
C PRO A 378 -1.63 23.52 -11.69
N MET A 379 -1.33 22.94 -12.85
CA MET A 379 -0.86 23.62 -14.06
C MET A 379 0.46 24.40 -13.95
N TRP A 380 1.15 24.40 -12.80
CA TRP A 380 2.33 25.23 -12.58
C TRP A 380 3.59 24.46 -12.19
N SER A 381 3.50 23.54 -11.24
CA SER A 381 4.67 22.80 -10.74
C SER A 381 4.31 21.41 -10.23
N THR A 382 5.34 20.57 -10.21
CA THR A 382 5.31 19.17 -9.81
C THR A 382 6.33 18.94 -8.71
N ARG A 383 6.14 17.86 -7.95
CA ARG A 383 7.05 17.43 -6.90
C ARG A 383 7.26 15.93 -6.96
N VAL A 384 8.35 15.46 -6.36
CA VAL A 384 8.67 14.03 -6.23
C VAL A 384 8.95 13.73 -4.77
N HIS A 385 8.41 12.63 -4.25
CA HIS A 385 8.71 12.15 -2.90
C HIS A 385 8.74 10.62 -2.82
N ARG A 386 9.29 10.09 -1.72
CA ARG A 386 9.45 8.64 -1.47
C ARG A 386 8.49 8.14 -0.38
N ARG A 387 7.23 8.56 -0.48
CA ARG A 387 6.11 8.15 0.39
C ARG A 387 5.04 7.54 -0.51
N GLN A 388 4.15 6.72 0.07
CA GLN A 388 3.15 5.94 -0.68
C GLN A 388 3.81 5.08 -1.77
N ILE A 389 4.84 4.34 -1.36
CA ILE A 389 5.62 3.46 -2.23
C ILE A 389 5.23 2.01 -1.93
N LEU A 390 4.96 1.22 -2.97
CA LEU A 390 4.57 -0.19 -2.85
C LEU A 390 5.48 -0.94 -1.86
N GLY A 391 4.87 -1.58 -0.85
CA GLY A 391 5.56 -2.42 0.13
C GLY A 391 6.48 -1.68 1.10
N GLN A 392 6.43 -0.34 1.21
CA GLN A 392 7.21 0.42 2.20
C GLN A 392 6.74 0.09 3.64
N ALA A 393 5.45 0.24 3.90
CA ALA A 393 4.74 -0.41 5.01
C ALA A 393 4.21 -1.77 4.56
N ARG A 394 4.16 -2.75 5.46
CA ARG A 394 3.78 -4.13 5.14
C ARG A 394 2.88 -4.70 6.22
N THR A 395 1.93 -5.51 5.78
CA THR A 395 1.20 -6.44 6.65
C THR A 395 1.89 -7.81 6.55
N GLY A 396 2.27 -8.37 7.70
CA GLY A 396 2.79 -9.74 7.80
C GLY A 396 1.69 -10.64 8.34
N VAL A 397 1.11 -11.49 7.50
CA VAL A 397 0.01 -12.40 7.85
C VAL A 397 0.59 -13.74 8.30
N LEU A 398 0.18 -14.23 9.47
CA LEU A 398 0.70 -15.50 9.99
C LEU A 398 0.44 -16.65 9.02
N LYS A 399 1.46 -17.47 8.77
CA LYS A 399 1.35 -18.66 7.91
C LYS A 399 0.53 -19.75 8.60
N ARG A 400 -0.79 -19.72 8.42
CA ARG A 400 -1.72 -20.76 8.89
C ARG A 400 -2.48 -21.36 7.72
N GLY A 401 -1.99 -22.48 7.19
CA GLY A 401 -2.56 -23.13 6.01
C GLY A 401 -1.88 -22.72 4.70
N PRO A 402 -2.53 -22.94 3.54
CA PRO A 402 -1.96 -22.63 2.23
C PRO A 402 -1.98 -21.11 1.94
N CYS A 403 -0.96 -20.62 1.25
CA CYS A 403 -0.95 -19.25 0.73
C CYS A 403 -2.01 -19.11 -0.36
N SER A 404 -3.15 -18.52 -0.02
CA SER A 404 -4.32 -18.33 -0.88
C SER A 404 -5.04 -17.04 -0.48
N PRO A 405 -5.75 -16.37 -1.41
CA PRO A 405 -6.50 -15.16 -1.09
C PRO A 405 -7.43 -15.33 0.11
N GLU A 406 -8.17 -16.44 0.15
CA GLU A 406 -9.15 -16.74 1.18
C GLU A 406 -8.49 -16.89 2.56
N THR A 407 -7.37 -17.63 2.62
CA THR A 407 -6.62 -17.81 3.87
C THR A 407 -6.00 -16.49 4.33
N ILE A 408 -5.43 -15.69 3.42
CA ILE A 408 -4.83 -14.40 3.75
C ILE A 408 -5.88 -13.46 4.34
N LEU A 409 -7.04 -13.33 3.70
CA LEU A 409 -8.11 -12.44 4.15
C LEU A 409 -8.77 -12.91 5.46
N ASP A 410 -8.96 -14.22 5.67
CA ASP A 410 -9.44 -14.76 6.96
C ASP A 410 -8.46 -14.46 8.10
N GLN A 411 -7.16 -14.62 7.87
CA GLN A 411 -6.16 -14.27 8.89
C GLN A 411 -6.11 -12.76 9.16
N CYS A 412 -6.24 -11.92 8.13
CA CYS A 412 -6.39 -10.47 8.31
C CYS A 412 -7.61 -10.13 9.18
N ARG A 413 -8.78 -10.73 8.90
CA ARG A 413 -10.01 -10.54 9.68
C ARG A 413 -9.84 -10.88 11.16
N ARG A 414 -9.12 -11.96 11.46
CA ARG A 414 -8.85 -12.40 12.84
C ARG A 414 -7.85 -11.52 13.58
N GLY A 415 -7.14 -10.63 12.89
CA GLY A 415 -5.96 -9.95 13.44
C GLY A 415 -4.77 -10.89 13.64
N ALA A 416 -4.67 -11.98 12.86
CA ALA A 416 -3.52 -12.88 12.87
C ALA A 416 -2.34 -12.30 12.04
N ALA A 417 -1.99 -11.05 12.32
CA ALA A 417 -1.03 -10.29 11.52
C ALA A 417 -0.23 -9.27 12.33
N ILE A 418 0.90 -8.84 11.78
CA ILE A 418 1.69 -7.70 12.23
C ILE A 418 1.73 -6.61 11.17
N ILE A 419 2.00 -5.38 11.59
CA ILE A 419 2.32 -4.27 10.69
C ILE A 419 3.78 -3.83 10.89
N THR A 420 4.47 -3.45 9.81
CA THR A 420 5.88 -3.03 9.90
C THR A 420 6.34 -2.16 8.74
N ASP A 421 7.39 -1.35 8.96
CA ASP A 421 8.19 -0.74 7.91
C ASP A 421 9.65 -1.29 7.84
N GLY A 422 9.97 -2.35 8.58
CA GLY A 422 11.30 -2.97 8.62
C GLY A 422 11.34 -4.32 9.34
N PRO A 423 11.44 -4.35 10.68
CA PRO A 423 11.64 -5.56 11.48
C PRO A 423 10.40 -6.48 11.52
N ALA A 424 10.57 -7.69 12.03
CA ALA A 424 9.46 -8.59 12.34
C ALA A 424 9.37 -8.86 13.84
N LEU A 425 8.16 -9.10 14.30
CA LEU A 425 7.83 -9.39 15.69
C LEU A 425 6.93 -10.62 15.74
N ARG A 426 7.16 -11.52 16.68
CA ARG A 426 6.28 -12.65 17.01
C ARG A 426 5.87 -12.49 18.46
N LEU A 427 4.58 -12.67 18.72
CA LEU A 427 4.00 -12.68 20.05
C LEU A 427 3.11 -13.91 20.18
N ALA A 428 3.24 -14.59 21.31
CA ALA A 428 2.44 -15.74 21.66
C ALA A 428 2.21 -15.78 23.18
N VAL A 429 1.14 -16.44 23.61
CA VAL A 429 0.92 -16.83 25.01
C VAL A 429 0.90 -18.35 25.11
N GLN A 430 1.53 -18.87 26.16
CA GLN A 430 1.62 -20.31 26.41
C GLN A 430 0.74 -20.67 27.60
N SER A 431 -0.17 -21.60 27.35
CA SER A 431 -0.94 -22.31 28.38
C SER A 431 -0.22 -23.60 28.77
N GLU A 432 -0.84 -24.41 29.62
CA GLU A 432 -0.35 -25.77 29.91
C GLU A 432 -0.37 -26.68 28.67
N THR A 433 -1.40 -26.54 27.83
CA THR A 433 -1.67 -27.50 26.77
C THR A 433 -1.14 -27.07 25.41
N ARG A 434 -1.10 -25.76 25.13
CA ARG A 434 -0.71 -25.23 23.81
C ARG A 434 -0.25 -23.78 23.83
N GLU A 435 0.28 -23.37 22.69
CA GLU A 435 0.59 -21.98 22.37
C GLU A 435 -0.58 -21.34 21.59
N TRP A 436 -0.84 -20.08 21.90
CA TRP A 436 -1.82 -19.22 21.25
C TRP A 436 -1.10 -18.00 20.68
N THR A 437 -1.43 -17.60 19.46
CA THR A 437 -0.70 -16.56 18.72
C THR A 437 -1.64 -15.43 18.30
N LEU A 438 -1.15 -14.48 17.50
CA LEU A 438 -1.90 -13.28 17.11
C LEU A 438 -3.31 -13.62 16.60
N GLY A 439 -4.30 -12.85 17.04
CA GLY A 439 -5.70 -13.04 16.67
C GLY A 439 -6.41 -14.21 17.38
N ASP A 440 -5.70 -15.04 18.12
CA ASP A 440 -6.31 -16.11 18.92
C ASP A 440 -6.87 -15.57 20.24
N THR A 441 -7.75 -16.35 20.87
CA THR A 441 -8.29 -16.11 22.23
C THR A 441 -7.96 -17.28 23.12
N CYS A 442 -7.04 -17.08 24.06
CA CYS A 442 -6.68 -18.07 25.08
C CYS A 442 -7.76 -18.13 26.15
N THR A 443 -8.46 -19.26 26.25
CA THR A 443 -9.47 -19.53 27.28
C THR A 443 -8.92 -20.36 28.45
N GLU A 444 -7.63 -20.65 28.44
CA GLU A 444 -6.91 -21.43 29.46
C GLU A 444 -6.04 -20.51 30.33
N PRO A 445 -5.65 -20.93 31.55
CA PRO A 445 -4.66 -20.21 32.35
C PRO A 445 -3.35 -20.00 31.56
N VAL A 446 -2.93 -18.74 31.45
CA VAL A 446 -1.68 -18.37 30.77
C VAL A 446 -0.53 -18.53 31.75
N ARG A 447 0.50 -19.27 31.33
CA ARG A 447 1.76 -19.41 32.08
C ARG A 447 2.75 -18.33 31.68
N ASP A 448 3.00 -18.21 30.38
CA ASP A 448 4.05 -17.36 29.85
C ASP A 448 3.60 -16.56 28.63
N VAL A 449 4.22 -15.40 28.44
CA VAL A 449 4.20 -14.60 27.21
C VAL A 449 5.54 -14.75 26.51
N VAL A 450 5.54 -15.17 25.25
CA VAL A 450 6.74 -15.34 24.43
C VAL A 450 6.79 -14.26 23.37
N ILE A 451 7.89 -13.50 23.36
CA ILE A 451 8.14 -12.45 22.39
C ILE A 451 9.43 -12.79 21.64
N ALA A 452 9.43 -12.67 20.33
CA ALA A 452 10.64 -12.76 19.52
C ALA A 452 10.66 -11.67 18.45
N ALA A 453 11.81 -11.08 18.19
CA ALA A 453 11.98 -10.04 17.18
C ALA A 453 13.16 -10.38 16.26
N ARG A 454 13.03 -10.00 14.99
CA ARG A 454 14.08 -10.16 13.97
C ARG A 454 14.22 -8.89 13.14
N SER A 455 15.44 -8.54 12.78
CA SER A 455 15.79 -7.47 11.84
C SER A 455 16.99 -7.91 10.99
N THR A 456 17.39 -7.11 10.01
CA THR A 456 18.58 -7.35 9.18
C THR A 456 19.44 -6.09 9.17
N PRO A 457 20.72 -6.16 8.72
CA PRO A 457 21.59 -4.99 8.65
C PRO A 457 20.97 -3.80 7.92
N VAL A 458 20.22 -4.01 6.84
CA VAL A 458 19.60 -2.91 6.08
C VAL A 458 18.48 -2.21 6.84
N TRP A 459 17.84 -2.89 7.80
CA TRP A 459 16.78 -2.33 8.65
C TRP A 459 17.30 -1.86 10.02
N GLY A 460 18.58 -2.05 10.29
CA GLY A 460 19.23 -1.70 11.56
C GLY A 460 19.05 -2.75 12.66
N ARG A 461 19.90 -2.64 13.68
CA ARG A 461 19.85 -3.52 14.87
C ARG A 461 18.58 -3.23 15.65
N LEU A 462 18.00 -4.24 16.27
CA LEU A 462 16.92 -4.08 17.22
C LEU A 462 17.42 -3.21 18.39
N SER A 463 16.62 -2.23 18.83
CA SER A 463 16.99 -1.29 19.89
C SER A 463 16.05 -1.34 21.11
N ARG A 464 14.77 -1.67 20.90
CA ARG A 464 13.76 -1.71 21.96
C ARG A 464 12.61 -2.64 21.60
N VAL A 465 12.19 -3.50 22.53
CA VAL A 465 10.87 -4.16 22.48
C VAL A 465 10.03 -3.61 23.63
N THR A 466 8.76 -3.36 23.36
CA THR A 466 7.77 -2.90 24.35
C THR A 466 6.61 -3.89 24.37
N LEU A 467 6.33 -4.47 25.55
CA LEU A 467 5.13 -5.26 25.82
C LEU A 467 4.04 -4.34 26.38
N TYR A 468 2.84 -4.47 25.82
CA TYR A 468 1.62 -3.82 26.27
C TYR A 468 0.64 -4.87 26.79
N VAL A 469 0.05 -4.58 27.94
CA VAL A 469 -0.95 -5.42 28.60
C VAL A 469 -2.21 -4.59 28.77
N GLY A 470 -3.29 -4.98 28.09
CA GLY A 470 -4.59 -4.32 28.19
C GLY A 470 -5.54 -5.16 29.02
N HIS A 471 -6.10 -4.57 30.08
CA HIS A 471 -7.23 -5.16 30.82
C HIS A 471 -8.52 -4.54 30.29
N ILE A 472 -9.51 -5.36 29.96
CA ILE A 472 -10.79 -4.84 29.43
C ILE A 472 -11.48 -4.00 30.49
N GLY A 473 -11.93 -2.80 30.09
CA GLY A 473 -12.56 -1.81 30.96
C GLY A 473 -11.58 -0.81 31.61
N GLU A 474 -10.26 -1.01 31.51
CA GLU A 474 -9.28 0.01 31.89
C GLU A 474 -9.17 1.12 30.81
N SER A 475 -8.66 2.29 31.17
CA SER A 475 -8.49 3.43 30.25
C SER A 475 -7.12 3.48 29.57
N THR A 476 -6.15 2.68 30.04
CA THR A 476 -4.77 2.67 29.55
C THR A 476 -4.17 1.28 29.65
N GLU A 477 -3.25 0.94 28.74
CA GLU A 477 -2.47 -0.28 28.84
C GLU A 477 -1.31 -0.13 29.83
N ARG A 478 -0.95 -1.24 30.49
CA ARG A 478 0.30 -1.33 31.24
C ARG A 478 1.44 -1.62 30.26
N VAL A 479 2.58 -0.95 30.46
CA VAL A 479 3.70 -0.98 29.52
C VAL A 479 4.95 -1.51 30.20
N ARG A 480 5.66 -2.43 29.54
CA ARG A 480 6.97 -2.92 29.97
C ARG A 480 7.95 -2.86 28.80
N ASP A 481 8.97 -2.00 28.95
CA ASP A 481 10.10 -1.95 28.02
C ASP A 481 11.11 -3.04 28.36
N LEU A 482 11.59 -3.72 27.32
CA LEU A 482 12.54 -4.82 27.38
C LEU A 482 13.80 -4.40 26.63
N PRO A 483 14.95 -4.29 27.31
CA PRO A 483 16.20 -3.95 26.66
C PRO A 483 16.65 -5.12 25.80
N LEU A 484 17.22 -4.80 24.64
CA LEU A 484 17.77 -5.79 23.73
C LEU A 484 18.87 -5.17 22.89
N ASP A 485 19.67 -6.01 22.26
CA ASP A 485 20.63 -5.61 21.26
C ASP A 485 20.87 -6.77 20.28
N GLY A 486 21.13 -6.45 19.01
CA GLY A 486 21.37 -7.44 17.95
C GLY A 486 20.32 -7.45 16.85
N TYR A 487 20.36 -8.49 16.01
CA TYR A 487 19.43 -8.67 14.89
C TYR A 487 18.34 -9.71 15.17
N GLU A 488 18.54 -10.55 16.18
CA GLU A 488 17.56 -11.50 16.67
C GLU A 488 17.48 -11.40 18.18
N TRP A 489 16.27 -11.51 18.70
CA TRP A 489 16.03 -11.46 20.14
C TRP A 489 14.80 -12.29 20.49
N ARG A 490 14.82 -12.95 21.65
CA ARG A 490 13.70 -13.73 22.17
C ARG A 490 13.69 -13.68 23.68
N GLU A 491 12.52 -13.49 24.27
CA GLU A 491 12.29 -13.56 25.70
C GLU A 491 11.00 -14.32 26.01
N GLN A 492 11.00 -15.01 27.14
CA GLN A 492 9.84 -15.66 27.73
C GLN A 492 9.62 -15.04 29.10
N LEU A 493 8.44 -14.46 29.30
CA LEU A 493 8.06 -13.72 30.49
C LEU A 493 6.91 -14.45 31.18
N PRO A 494 6.86 -14.47 32.53
CA PRO A 494 5.68 -14.97 33.22
C PRO A 494 4.45 -14.13 32.83
N CYS A 495 3.27 -14.76 32.87
CA CYS A 495 2.00 -14.07 32.63
C CYS A 495 1.89 -12.81 33.51
N PRO A 496 1.48 -11.66 32.94
CA PRO A 496 1.18 -10.47 33.74
C PRO A 496 0.17 -10.76 34.85
N GLU A 497 0.47 -10.27 36.06
CA GLU A 497 -0.36 -10.52 37.24
C GLU A 497 -1.78 -9.97 37.07
N GLY A 498 -2.78 -10.80 37.39
CA GLY A 498 -4.21 -10.42 37.34
C GLY A 498 -4.83 -10.38 35.94
N LEU A 499 -4.12 -10.79 34.89
CA LEU A 499 -4.64 -10.80 33.52
C LEU A 499 -5.52 -12.04 33.27
N THR A 500 -6.83 -11.88 33.50
CA THR A 500 -7.86 -12.92 33.27
C THR A 500 -8.79 -12.58 32.10
N GLN A 501 -9.08 -11.29 31.92
CA GLN A 501 -9.84 -10.76 30.79
C GLN A 501 -9.12 -9.56 30.19
N GLY A 502 -8.55 -9.72 29.00
CA GLY A 502 -7.66 -8.73 28.41
C GLY A 502 -6.93 -9.22 27.19
N TYR A 503 -5.79 -8.59 26.91
CA TYR A 503 -4.91 -8.97 25.83
C TYR A 503 -3.47 -8.57 26.09
N VAL A 504 -2.56 -9.20 25.34
CA VAL A 504 -1.17 -8.74 25.21
C VAL A 504 -0.90 -8.36 23.77
N ARG A 505 -0.13 -7.28 23.58
CA ARG A 505 0.43 -6.89 22.28
C ARG A 505 1.84 -6.35 22.47
N ALA A 506 2.63 -6.29 21.42
CA ALA A 506 4.01 -5.85 21.47
C ALA A 506 4.37 -4.94 20.30
N ARG A 507 5.41 -4.13 20.51
CA ARG A 507 6.07 -3.28 19.52
C ARG A 507 7.57 -3.51 19.56
N VAL A 508 8.24 -3.36 18.44
CA VAL A 508 9.71 -3.32 18.35
C VAL A 508 10.17 -2.13 17.54
N GLU A 509 11.34 -1.61 17.89
CA GLU A 509 12.05 -0.55 17.18
C GLU A 509 13.49 -0.97 16.84
N THR A 510 14.04 -0.40 15.77
CA THR A 510 15.45 -0.57 15.38
C THR A 510 16.26 0.72 15.57
N THR A 511 17.59 0.61 15.50
CA THR A 511 18.52 1.74 15.55
C THR A 511 18.37 2.73 14.39
N THR A 512 17.70 2.34 13.30
CA THR A 512 17.40 3.23 12.16
C THR A 512 15.99 3.83 12.25
N GLY A 513 15.27 3.60 13.35
CA GLY A 513 13.92 4.10 13.56
C GLY A 513 12.82 3.29 12.87
N ARG A 514 13.13 2.08 12.36
CA ARG A 514 12.13 1.15 11.83
C ARG A 514 11.40 0.45 12.94
N THR A 515 10.20 -0.02 12.65
CA THR A 515 9.22 -0.41 13.66
C THR A 515 8.33 -1.55 13.20
N ALA A 516 7.86 -2.35 14.16
CA ALA A 516 6.77 -3.29 13.94
C ALA A 516 5.82 -3.32 15.14
N TRP A 517 4.55 -3.58 14.87
CA TRP A 517 3.49 -3.74 15.87
C TRP A 517 2.73 -5.01 15.61
N THR A 518 2.35 -5.68 16.70
CA THR A 518 1.49 -6.86 16.65
C THR A 518 0.04 -6.48 16.89
N ASN A 519 -0.87 -7.19 16.24
CA ASN A 519 -2.22 -7.34 16.74
C ASN A 519 -2.21 -8.09 18.10
N PRO A 520 -3.31 -8.06 18.87
CA PRO A 520 -3.33 -8.69 20.18
C PRO A 520 -3.39 -10.23 20.13
N VAL A 521 -2.90 -10.86 21.20
CA VAL A 521 -3.34 -12.18 21.63
C VAL A 521 -4.32 -11.99 22.78
N TRP A 522 -5.55 -12.46 22.63
CA TRP A 522 -6.63 -12.23 23.60
C TRP A 522 -6.60 -13.28 24.71
N ILE A 523 -7.00 -12.89 25.92
CA ILE A 523 -7.06 -13.75 27.11
C ILE A 523 -8.44 -13.61 27.72
N GLU A 524 -9.14 -14.73 27.82
CA GLU A 524 -10.46 -14.90 28.44
C GLU A 524 -10.42 -16.16 29.33
N SER A 525 -9.44 -16.21 30.23
CA SER A 525 -9.33 -17.29 31.21
C SER A 525 -10.32 -17.01 32.35
N GLY A 526 -11.39 -17.81 32.41
CA GLY A 526 -12.30 -17.75 33.54
C GLY A 526 -11.55 -17.99 34.85
N GLN A 527 -11.88 -17.23 35.89
CA GLN A 527 -11.48 -17.62 37.25
C GLN A 527 -12.19 -18.94 37.55
N SER A 528 -11.43 -20.04 37.54
CA SER A 528 -11.90 -21.35 38.01
C SER A 528 -12.28 -21.30 39.48
#